data_AF-A0A941HHE6-F1
#
_entry.id   AF-A0A941HHE6-F1
#
_cell.length_a   1.000
_cell.length_b   1.000
_cell.length_c   1.000
_cell.angle_alpha   90.00
_cell.angle_beta   90.00
_cell.angle_gamma   90.00
#
_symmetry.space_group_name_H-M   'P 1'
#
loop_
_entity.id
_entity.type
_entity.pdbx_description
1 polymer ?
#
loop_
_entity_poly.entity_id
_entity_poly.type
_entity_poly.pdbx_seq_one_letter_code
_entity_poly.pdbx_strand_id
1 'polypeptide(L)'
;MKTHQLMGLLSILFFFNVLNLCCQEYYYVTATNGLVIRDQPATTGKRIEKLPFGTQVEVIHKTGIELSIKDDGKEIKGEWVEIKLAFPFSIVEEGSSYVFNGYLKDHEKFVTTVTQILEAHDLTETYNLRTDNNPFYLKGDFNGDQVEDHAILIRDKNNNSENELPDGKIAIIHQADSPKIIVLGSKDDPFGDSNYNWVGYFEKVSKGTKIWSNWDDEKDDFLMEDPPEHKKHKLLTDAFFVHNLESCGGGYIYWNKGTYKWMQVE
;
A
#
# COMPACT_ATOMS: atom_id res chain seq x y z
N MET A 1 16.69 39.99 51.64
CA MET A 1 16.71 40.28 50.17
C MET A 1 17.40 39.14 49.39
N LYS A 2 17.01 37.87 49.60
CA LYS A 2 17.68 36.68 49.02
C LYS A 2 16.76 35.46 48.79
N THR A 3 15.46 35.65 48.64
CA THR A 3 14.50 34.54 48.50
C THR A 3 13.68 34.57 47.20
N HIS A 4 13.70 35.67 46.44
CA HIS A 4 12.90 35.80 45.22
C HIS A 4 13.62 35.41 43.91
N GLN A 5 14.93 35.18 43.92
CA GLN A 5 15.66 34.73 42.71
C GLN A 5 15.78 33.21 42.58
N LEU A 6 15.58 32.44 43.66
CA LEU A 6 15.72 30.98 43.61
C LEU A 6 14.43 30.27 43.15
N MET A 7 13.25 30.90 43.33
CA MET A 7 11.96 30.35 42.91
C MET A 7 11.69 30.53 41.41
N GLY A 8 12.32 31.51 40.75
CA GLY A 8 12.21 31.71 39.31
C GLY A 8 13.06 30.75 38.47
N LEU A 9 14.19 30.26 39.01
CA LEU A 9 15.06 29.33 38.28
C LEU A 9 14.59 27.87 38.37
N LEU A 10 13.89 27.50 39.45
CA LEU A 10 13.37 26.13 39.63
C LEU A 10 12.15 25.85 38.74
N SER A 11 11.34 26.87 38.40
CA SER A 11 10.23 26.74 37.46
C SER A 11 10.65 26.71 35.98
N ILE A 12 11.86 27.18 35.64
CA ILE A 12 12.38 27.12 34.27
C ILE A 12 12.98 25.74 33.96
N LEU A 13 13.46 24.99 34.96
CA LEU A 13 13.90 23.60 34.78
C LEU A 13 12.73 22.59 34.66
N PHE A 14 11.51 22.97 35.07
CA PHE A 14 10.34 22.09 34.98
C PHE A 14 9.62 22.16 33.63
N PHE A 15 10.00 23.07 32.74
CA PHE A 15 9.43 23.21 31.40
C PHE A 15 10.26 22.55 30.29
N PHE A 16 11.33 21.83 30.64
CA PHE A 16 12.17 21.10 29.67
C PHE A 16 11.94 19.58 29.67
N ASN A 17 11.00 19.08 30.46
CA ASN A 17 10.65 17.67 30.50
C ASN A 17 9.20 17.51 30.08
N VAL A 18 8.95 16.52 29.22
CA VAL A 18 7.65 16.14 28.67
C VAL A 18 7.15 16.99 27.48
N LEU A 19 8.01 17.17 26.48
CA LEU A 19 7.57 16.95 25.10
C LEU A 19 8.22 15.63 24.63
N ASN A 20 7.83 14.52 25.26
CA ASN A 20 7.84 13.26 24.54
C ASN A 20 6.70 13.38 23.53
N LEU A 21 6.95 14.08 22.42
CA LEU A 21 6.22 13.79 21.20
C LEU A 21 6.53 12.33 20.95
N CYS A 22 5.60 11.44 21.28
CA CYS A 22 5.59 10.11 20.69
C CYS A 22 5.48 10.36 19.19
N CYS A 23 6.61 10.51 18.51
CA CYS A 23 6.68 10.51 17.07
C CYS A 23 6.26 9.10 16.68
N GLN A 24 5.04 8.94 16.19
CA GLN A 24 4.58 7.67 15.66
C GLN A 24 5.49 7.37 14.45
N GLU A 25 6.33 6.36 14.58
CA GLU A 25 7.24 5.97 13.51
C GLU A 25 6.47 5.06 12.55
N TYR A 26 5.98 5.64 11.46
CA TYR A 26 5.33 4.90 10.38
C TYR A 26 6.35 4.39 9.37
N TYR A 27 6.18 3.14 8.95
CA TYR A 27 7.01 2.48 7.96
C TYR A 27 6.15 1.79 6.91
N TYR A 28 6.77 1.48 5.77
CA TYR A 28 6.17 0.69 4.70
C TYR A 28 6.93 -0.60 4.49
N VAL A 29 6.18 -1.68 4.24
CA VAL A 29 6.73 -2.98 3.89
C VAL A 29 7.38 -2.93 2.50
N THR A 30 8.64 -3.32 2.40
CA THR A 30 9.41 -3.35 1.13
C THR A 30 9.74 -4.75 0.65
N ALA A 31 9.37 -5.79 1.39
CA ALA A 31 9.48 -7.18 0.93
C ALA A 31 8.55 -7.40 -0.27
N THR A 32 9.11 -7.65 -1.46
CA THR A 32 8.37 -7.81 -2.73
C THR A 32 7.36 -8.95 -2.69
N ASN A 33 7.71 -10.03 -1.97
CA ASN A 33 6.85 -11.18 -1.76
C ASN A 33 5.92 -11.01 -0.55
N GLY A 34 6.04 -9.94 0.23
CA GLY A 34 5.33 -9.70 1.49
C GLY A 34 6.14 -10.11 2.73
N LEU A 35 5.82 -9.49 3.87
CA LEU A 35 6.53 -9.59 5.14
C LEU A 35 5.74 -10.41 6.16
N VAL A 36 6.36 -11.46 6.70
CA VAL A 36 5.70 -12.37 7.65
C VAL A 36 5.63 -11.75 9.04
N ILE A 37 4.44 -11.74 9.63
CA ILE A 37 4.18 -11.40 11.04
C ILE A 37 4.33 -12.65 11.90
N ARG A 38 4.91 -12.50 13.09
CA ARG A 38 5.10 -13.57 14.06
C ARG A 38 4.62 -13.18 15.45
N ASP A 39 4.31 -14.20 16.25
CA ASP A 39 3.87 -14.08 17.65
C ASP A 39 5.01 -13.79 18.64
N GLN A 40 6.26 -13.97 18.22
CA GLN A 40 7.45 -13.65 19.00
C GLN A 40 8.58 -13.13 18.09
N PRO A 41 9.52 -12.31 18.61
CA PRO A 41 10.62 -11.71 17.85
C PRO A 41 11.75 -12.73 17.56
N ALA A 42 11.41 -13.80 16.87
CA ALA A 42 12.34 -14.87 16.53
C ALA A 42 11.94 -15.57 15.22
N THR A 43 12.93 -16.07 14.47
CA THR A 43 12.70 -16.85 13.24
C THR A 43 11.95 -18.17 13.48
N THR A 44 11.98 -18.66 14.72
CA THR A 44 11.24 -19.84 15.21
C THR A 44 9.83 -19.52 15.72
N GLY A 45 9.45 -18.24 15.83
CA GLY A 45 8.08 -17.83 16.19
C GLY A 45 7.04 -18.36 15.22
N LYS A 46 5.82 -18.59 15.70
CA LYS A 46 4.70 -19.00 14.85
C LYS A 46 4.43 -17.89 13.84
N ARG A 47 4.21 -18.26 12.59
CA ARG A 47 3.76 -17.32 11.56
C ARG A 47 2.27 -17.04 11.79
N ILE A 48 1.92 -15.77 11.91
CA ILE A 48 0.53 -15.32 12.06
C ILE A 48 -0.04 -15.07 10.67
N GLU A 49 0.54 -14.09 9.97
CA GLU A 49 0.06 -13.62 8.66
C GLU A 49 1.25 -13.10 7.82
N LYS A 50 0.96 -12.63 6.60
CA LYS A 50 1.92 -12.00 5.69
C LYS A 50 1.37 -10.66 5.20
N LEU A 51 2.06 -9.58 5.52
CA LEU A 51 1.76 -8.24 5.04
C LEU A 51 2.18 -8.09 3.57
N PRO A 52 1.31 -7.59 2.69
CA PRO A 52 1.69 -7.24 1.33
C PRO A 52 2.79 -6.17 1.26
N PHE A 53 3.44 -6.06 0.09
CA PHE A 53 4.30 -4.93 -0.23
C PHE A 53 3.51 -3.62 -0.17
N GLY A 54 4.15 -2.54 0.30
CA GLY A 54 3.54 -1.22 0.35
C GLY A 54 2.56 -1.02 1.50
N THR A 55 2.30 -2.04 2.32
CA THR A 55 1.49 -1.91 3.54
C THR A 55 2.21 -1.01 4.55
N GLN A 56 1.49 -0.01 5.06
CA GLN A 56 1.93 0.85 6.15
C GLN A 56 1.75 0.15 7.49
N VAL A 57 2.75 0.28 8.36
CA VAL A 57 2.75 -0.20 9.75
C VAL A 57 3.27 0.89 10.68
N GLU A 58 2.78 0.89 11.92
CA GLU A 58 3.35 1.68 13.01
C GLU A 58 4.29 0.78 13.82
N VAL A 59 5.55 1.17 14.00
CA VAL A 59 6.45 0.47 14.92
C VAL A 59 6.24 1.01 16.32
N ILE A 60 5.73 0.16 17.22
CA ILE A 60 5.40 0.55 18.59
C ILE A 60 6.49 0.16 19.59
N HIS A 61 7.35 -0.81 19.25
CA HIS A 61 8.47 -1.21 20.12
C HIS A 61 9.63 -1.82 19.34
N LYS A 62 10.87 -1.40 19.67
CA LYS A 62 12.12 -1.99 19.16
C LYS A 62 12.65 -2.99 20.18
N THR A 63 12.82 -4.25 19.76
CA THR A 63 13.17 -5.32 20.69
C THR A 63 14.66 -5.41 21.00
N GLY A 64 15.52 -4.83 20.16
CA GLY A 64 16.97 -5.01 20.23
C GLY A 64 17.45 -6.41 19.81
N ILE A 65 16.55 -7.30 19.38
CA ILE A 65 16.91 -8.65 18.92
C ILE A 65 17.27 -8.56 17.44
N GLU A 66 18.57 -8.55 17.18
CA GLU A 66 19.12 -8.43 15.83
C GLU A 66 18.91 -9.71 14.99
N LEU A 67 18.77 -9.52 13.68
CA LEU A 67 18.71 -10.59 12.70
C LEU A 67 19.45 -10.14 11.43
N SER A 68 20.19 -11.08 10.84
CA SER A 68 20.79 -10.94 9.51
C SER A 68 20.31 -12.09 8.62
N ILE A 69 19.84 -11.77 7.42
CA ILE A 69 19.38 -12.73 6.42
C ILE A 69 20.06 -12.46 5.08
N LYS A 70 20.19 -13.50 4.26
CA LYS A 70 20.61 -13.36 2.86
C LYS A 70 19.38 -13.45 1.97
N ASP A 71 19.18 -12.43 1.15
CA ASP A 71 18.11 -12.32 0.18
C ASP A 71 18.70 -11.90 -1.17
N ASP A 72 18.48 -12.69 -2.21
CA ASP A 72 19.12 -12.53 -3.53
C ASP A 72 20.64 -12.28 -3.47
N GLY A 73 21.32 -12.99 -2.57
CA GLY A 73 22.77 -12.87 -2.36
C GLY A 73 23.22 -11.62 -1.60
N LYS A 74 22.31 -10.70 -1.28
CA LYS A 74 22.58 -9.50 -0.46
C LYS A 74 22.26 -9.80 1.01
N GLU A 75 23.12 -9.30 1.89
CA GLU A 75 22.88 -9.36 3.32
C GLU A 75 21.94 -8.22 3.73
N ILE A 76 20.82 -8.56 4.38
CA ILE A 76 19.86 -7.62 4.96
C ILE A 76 19.95 -7.77 6.47
N LYS A 77 20.28 -6.66 7.14
CA LYS A 77 20.41 -6.58 8.61
C LYS A 77 19.30 -5.72 9.19
N GLY A 78 18.90 -6.05 10.41
CA GLY A 78 17.93 -5.29 11.17
C GLY A 78 17.69 -5.93 12.53
N GLU A 79 16.55 -5.62 13.11
CA GLU A 79 16.05 -6.18 14.36
C GLU A 79 14.58 -6.58 14.22
N TRP A 80 14.11 -7.40 15.15
CA TRP A 80 12.68 -7.60 15.34
C TRP A 80 12.05 -6.36 15.97
N VAL A 81 10.89 -5.97 15.47
CA VAL A 81 10.09 -4.86 16.00
C VAL A 81 8.66 -5.30 16.18
N GLU A 82 8.02 -4.79 17.22
CA GLU A 82 6.58 -4.93 17.41
C GLU A 82 5.85 -3.84 16.63
N ILE A 83 4.78 -4.23 15.95
CA ILE A 83 4.02 -3.34 15.08
C ILE A 83 2.53 -3.30 15.44
N LYS A 84 1.91 -2.20 15.06
CA LYS A 84 0.46 -2.05 14.94
C LYS A 84 0.11 -1.82 13.48
N LEU A 85 -0.94 -2.49 13.00
CA LEU A 85 -1.44 -2.30 11.64
C LEU A 85 -2.38 -1.10 11.57
N ALA A 86 -2.26 -0.36 10.47
CA ALA A 86 -3.23 0.67 10.10
C ALA A 86 -4.34 0.04 9.24
N PHE A 87 -5.56 0.55 9.39
CA PHE A 87 -6.70 0.22 8.52
C PHE A 87 -6.31 0.36 7.03
N PRO A 88 -6.78 -0.52 6.13
CA PRO A 88 -7.81 -1.56 6.33
C PRO A 88 -7.31 -2.85 6.98
N PHE A 89 -6.01 -2.97 7.23
CA PHE A 89 -5.45 -4.13 7.90
C PHE A 89 -5.66 -3.98 9.41
N SER A 90 -6.59 -4.75 9.98
CA SER A 90 -6.76 -4.85 11.43
C SER A 90 -6.66 -6.31 11.83
N ILE A 91 -5.65 -6.65 12.61
CA ILE A 91 -5.59 -7.97 13.23
C ILE A 91 -6.65 -7.97 14.33
N VAL A 92 -7.59 -8.91 14.20
CA VAL A 92 -8.52 -9.24 15.27
C VAL A 92 -7.70 -9.96 16.34
N GLU A 93 -7.79 -9.44 17.57
CA GLU A 93 -7.21 -9.92 18.84
C GLU A 93 -5.92 -9.24 19.32
N GLU A 94 -5.98 -8.82 20.58
CA GLU A 94 -4.88 -8.34 21.41
C GLU A 94 -3.77 -9.41 21.46
N GLY A 95 -2.73 -9.24 20.64
CA GLY A 95 -1.57 -10.12 20.61
C GLY A 95 -0.35 -9.41 20.02
N SER A 96 0.83 -9.71 20.54
CA SER A 96 2.07 -9.10 20.05
C SER A 96 2.38 -9.53 18.62
N SER A 97 2.58 -8.55 17.75
CA SER A 97 2.82 -8.72 16.32
C SER A 97 4.22 -8.27 15.96
N TYR A 98 5.10 -9.23 15.66
CA TYR A 98 6.51 -8.94 15.39
C TYR A 98 6.86 -9.14 13.92
N VAL A 99 7.64 -8.21 13.38
CA VAL A 99 8.21 -8.29 12.03
C VAL A 99 9.70 -7.97 12.05
N PHE A 100 10.43 -8.42 11.02
CA PHE A 100 11.84 -8.07 10.84
C PHE A 100 11.95 -6.72 10.10
N ASN A 101 12.51 -5.70 10.76
CA ASN A 101 12.53 -4.33 10.22
C ASN A 101 13.52 -4.12 9.06
N GLY A 102 14.35 -5.12 8.72
CA GLY A 102 15.19 -5.08 7.52
C GLY A 102 14.40 -4.92 6.22
N TYR A 103 13.08 -5.20 6.25
CA TYR A 103 12.13 -4.98 5.15
C TYR A 103 11.13 -3.86 5.42
N LEU A 104 11.46 -2.93 6.32
CA LEU A 104 10.68 -1.73 6.56
C LEU A 104 11.44 -0.51 6.03
N LYS A 105 10.70 0.41 5.40
CA LYS A 105 11.21 1.70 4.95
C LYS A 105 10.46 2.80 5.66
N ASP A 106 11.20 3.73 6.24
CA ASP A 106 10.65 4.96 6.83
C ASP A 106 9.69 5.68 5.88
N HIS A 107 8.61 6.25 6.43
CA HIS A 107 7.54 6.90 5.68
C HIS A 107 8.07 7.94 4.69
N GLU A 108 8.86 8.92 5.15
CA GLU A 108 9.36 10.00 4.29
C GLU A 108 10.21 9.44 3.16
N LYS A 109 11.09 8.48 3.47
CA LYS A 109 11.94 7.84 2.45
C LYS A 109 11.16 7.00 1.46
N PHE A 110 10.11 6.31 1.90
CA PHE A 110 9.25 5.54 1.00
C PHE A 110 8.47 6.47 0.08
N VAL A 111 7.80 7.49 0.63
CA VAL A 111 7.07 8.50 -0.15
C VAL A 111 8.01 9.18 -1.15
N THR A 112 9.21 9.60 -0.72
CA THR A 112 10.23 10.18 -1.62
C THR A 112 10.60 9.24 -2.76
N THR A 113 10.75 7.94 -2.48
CA THR A 113 11.06 6.94 -3.52
C THR A 113 9.94 6.87 -4.56
N VAL A 114 8.67 6.89 -4.14
CA VAL A 114 7.53 6.85 -5.06
C VAL A 114 7.37 8.17 -5.82
N THR A 115 7.60 9.31 -5.15
CA THR A 115 7.62 10.63 -5.81
C THR A 115 8.67 10.68 -6.92
N GLN A 116 9.88 10.15 -6.70
CA GLN A 116 10.92 10.09 -7.73
C GLN A 116 10.52 9.25 -8.94
N ILE A 117 9.70 8.21 -8.75
CA ILE A 117 9.13 7.44 -9.87
C ILE A 117 8.19 8.33 -10.68
N LEU A 118 7.33 9.10 -10.04
CA LEU A 118 6.44 10.04 -10.74
C LEU A 118 7.20 11.17 -11.44
N GLU A 119 8.25 11.71 -10.81
CA GLU A 119 9.11 12.78 -11.37
C GLU A 119 9.84 12.30 -12.62
N ALA A 120 10.35 11.07 -12.63
CA ALA A 120 11.01 10.48 -13.79
C ALA A 120 10.10 10.33 -15.03
N HIS A 121 8.79 10.50 -14.85
CA HIS A 121 7.76 10.38 -15.88
C HIS A 121 6.93 11.68 -16.03
N ASP A 122 7.43 12.80 -15.51
CA ASP A 122 6.80 14.12 -15.57
C ASP A 122 5.36 14.18 -14.99
N LEU A 123 5.00 13.24 -14.11
CA LEU A 123 3.65 13.14 -13.54
C LEU A 123 3.45 14.10 -12.36
N THR A 124 4.51 14.51 -11.68
CA THR A 124 4.41 15.41 -10.52
C THR A 124 4.02 16.84 -10.88
N GLU A 125 4.05 17.25 -12.15
CA GLU A 125 3.50 18.56 -12.54
C GLU A 125 1.97 18.60 -12.43
N THR A 126 1.31 17.46 -12.63
CA THR A 126 -0.16 17.35 -12.69
C THR A 126 -0.74 16.71 -11.43
N TYR A 127 -0.01 15.80 -10.80
CA TYR A 127 -0.56 14.93 -9.75
C TYR A 127 0.22 14.98 -8.43
N ASN A 128 -0.49 14.71 -7.34
CA ASN A 128 0.07 14.40 -6.02
C ASN A 128 -0.14 12.92 -5.68
N LEU A 129 0.66 12.38 -4.77
CA LEU A 129 0.44 11.03 -4.23
C LEU A 129 -0.78 10.97 -3.31
N ARG A 130 -1.47 9.83 -3.32
CA ARG A 130 -2.56 9.48 -2.38
C ARG A 130 -2.02 8.71 -1.17
N THR A 131 -1.17 9.35 -0.36
CA THR A 131 -0.55 8.73 0.83
C THR A 131 -1.52 8.45 1.98
N ASP A 132 -2.75 8.93 1.86
CA ASP A 132 -3.89 8.62 2.73
C ASP A 132 -4.52 7.24 2.42
N ASN A 133 -4.05 6.54 1.39
CA ASN A 133 -4.43 5.16 1.09
C ASN A 133 -3.35 4.16 1.53
N ASN A 134 -3.76 3.00 2.05
CA ASN A 134 -2.85 1.96 2.50
C ASN A 134 -3.19 0.58 1.87
N PRO A 135 -2.38 0.08 0.92
CA PRO A 135 -1.23 0.73 0.30
C PRO A 135 -1.68 1.76 -0.76
N PHE A 136 -0.77 2.66 -1.17
CA PHE A 136 -0.98 3.56 -2.32
C PHE A 136 -0.07 3.24 -3.51
N TYR A 137 0.79 2.23 -3.37
CA TYR A 137 1.79 1.86 -4.36
C TYR A 137 1.97 0.34 -4.41
N LEU A 138 1.87 -0.21 -5.61
CA LEU A 138 2.07 -1.62 -5.92
C LEU A 138 3.17 -1.81 -6.98
N LYS A 139 3.80 -2.99 -6.91
CA LYS A 139 4.81 -3.47 -7.85
C LYS A 139 4.46 -4.85 -8.39
N GLY A 140 4.50 -5.03 -9.69
CA GLY A 140 4.21 -6.31 -10.35
C GLY A 140 4.54 -6.27 -11.84
N ASP A 141 4.48 -7.42 -12.49
CA ASP A 141 4.56 -7.51 -13.97
C ASP A 141 3.13 -7.37 -14.53
N PHE A 142 2.68 -6.13 -14.76
CA PHE A 142 1.29 -5.85 -15.07
C PHE A 142 0.97 -5.99 -16.57
N ASN A 143 1.95 -5.91 -17.46
CA ASN A 143 1.77 -6.09 -18.90
C ASN A 143 2.28 -7.45 -19.45
N GLY A 144 2.98 -8.23 -18.63
CA GLY A 144 3.50 -9.56 -18.98
C GLY A 144 4.87 -9.57 -19.65
N ASP A 145 5.61 -8.45 -19.63
CA ASP A 145 6.95 -8.33 -20.24
C ASP A 145 8.09 -8.78 -19.31
N GLN A 146 7.77 -9.23 -18.09
CA GLN A 146 8.72 -9.66 -17.05
C GLN A 146 9.59 -8.53 -16.48
N VAL A 147 9.26 -7.28 -16.76
CA VAL A 147 9.81 -6.10 -16.09
C VAL A 147 8.87 -5.69 -14.96
N GLU A 148 9.44 -5.20 -13.85
CA GLU A 148 8.64 -4.72 -12.72
C GLU A 148 8.02 -3.36 -13.05
N ASP A 149 6.70 -3.34 -13.14
CA ASP A 149 5.88 -2.15 -13.36
C ASP A 149 5.45 -1.51 -12.04
N HIS A 150 4.89 -0.30 -12.16
CA HIS A 150 4.37 0.47 -11.02
C HIS A 150 2.88 0.75 -11.20
N ALA A 151 2.10 0.55 -10.13
CA ALA A 151 0.73 1.06 -10.04
C ALA A 151 0.62 1.94 -8.79
N ILE A 152 0.24 3.21 -8.96
CA ILE A 152 0.34 4.25 -7.93
C ILE A 152 -0.99 4.99 -7.87
N LEU A 153 -1.56 5.09 -6.66
CA LEU A 153 -2.69 5.97 -6.41
C LEU A 153 -2.19 7.41 -6.34
N ILE A 154 -2.81 8.24 -7.17
CA ILE A 154 -2.50 9.66 -7.29
C ILE A 154 -3.80 10.47 -7.27
N ARG A 155 -3.68 11.79 -7.20
CA ARG A 155 -4.79 12.73 -7.28
C ARG A 155 -4.39 13.96 -8.07
N ASP A 156 -5.35 14.59 -8.75
CA ASP A 156 -5.12 15.86 -9.43
C ASP A 156 -4.60 16.93 -8.45
N LYS A 157 -3.66 17.77 -8.90
CA LYS A 157 -3.22 18.94 -8.12
C LYS A 157 -4.26 20.05 -8.10
N ASN A 158 -4.98 20.20 -9.21
CA ASN A 158 -5.93 21.29 -9.42
C ASN A 158 -7.33 20.69 -9.57
N ASN A 159 -8.22 20.92 -8.61
CA ASN A 159 -9.65 20.83 -8.85
C ASN A 159 -10.31 22.18 -8.51
N ASN A 160 -11.28 22.59 -9.34
CA ASN A 160 -11.79 23.96 -9.43
C ASN A 160 -12.82 24.34 -8.34
N SER A 161 -13.01 23.50 -7.31
CA SER A 161 -13.99 23.73 -6.25
C SER A 161 -13.28 23.65 -4.90
N GLU A 162 -13.32 24.74 -4.11
CA GLU A 162 -12.74 24.82 -2.76
C GLU A 162 -13.32 23.76 -1.78
N ASN A 163 -14.39 23.07 -2.15
CA ASN A 163 -15.12 22.13 -1.29
C ASN A 163 -15.10 20.66 -1.76
N GLU A 164 -14.38 20.34 -2.84
CA GLU A 164 -14.30 18.97 -3.35
C GLU A 164 -12.86 18.44 -3.26
N LEU A 165 -12.72 17.20 -2.78
CA LEU A 165 -11.44 16.50 -2.87
C LEU A 165 -11.05 16.39 -4.35
N PRO A 166 -9.79 16.66 -4.73
CA PRO A 166 -9.34 16.45 -6.10
C PRO A 166 -9.59 15.00 -6.55
N ASP A 167 -9.87 14.82 -7.84
CA ASP A 167 -10.17 13.50 -8.38
C ASP A 167 -8.99 12.54 -8.18
N GLY A 168 -9.29 11.37 -7.66
CA GLY A 168 -8.35 10.27 -7.50
C GLY A 168 -8.15 9.56 -8.83
N LYS A 169 -6.92 9.13 -9.10
CA LYS A 169 -6.54 8.41 -10.32
C LYS A 169 -5.62 7.25 -9.96
N ILE A 170 -5.41 6.34 -10.92
CA ILE A 170 -4.40 5.28 -10.80
C ILE A 170 -3.40 5.47 -11.95
N ALA A 171 -2.16 5.83 -11.63
CA ALA A 171 -1.07 5.81 -12.60
C ALA A 171 -0.50 4.40 -12.70
N ILE A 172 -0.37 3.91 -13.92
CA ILE A 172 0.26 2.64 -14.24
C ILE A 172 1.42 2.93 -15.18
N ILE A 173 2.62 2.56 -14.78
CA ILE A 173 3.86 2.79 -15.51
C ILE A 173 4.40 1.42 -15.89
N HIS A 174 4.24 1.07 -17.17
CA HIS A 174 4.88 -0.09 -17.76
C HIS A 174 6.35 0.23 -17.98
N GLN A 175 7.24 -0.41 -17.21
CA GLN A 175 8.66 -0.11 -17.25
C GLN A 175 9.32 -0.84 -18.41
N ALA A 176 10.06 -0.10 -19.22
CA ALA A 176 10.85 -0.62 -20.34
C ALA A 176 11.90 0.43 -20.73
N ASP A 177 12.71 0.14 -21.75
CA ASP A 177 13.61 1.15 -22.35
C ASP A 177 12.84 2.41 -22.81
N SER A 178 11.56 2.22 -23.19
CA SER A 178 10.61 3.30 -23.44
C SER A 178 9.34 3.03 -22.60
N PRO A 179 9.21 3.67 -21.42
CA PRO A 179 8.08 3.44 -20.54
C PRO A 179 6.76 3.83 -21.19
N LYS A 180 5.71 3.03 -20.95
CA LYS A 180 4.34 3.37 -21.33
C LYS A 180 3.54 3.73 -20.08
N ILE A 181 2.95 4.92 -20.09
CA ILE A 181 2.18 5.44 -18.96
C ILE A 181 0.70 5.40 -19.30
N ILE A 182 -0.11 4.89 -18.38
CA ILE A 182 -1.57 4.88 -18.43
C ILE A 182 -2.06 5.50 -17.13
N VAL A 183 -2.96 6.48 -17.22
CA VAL A 183 -3.59 7.08 -16.05
C VAL A 183 -5.09 6.81 -16.09
N LEU A 184 -5.55 5.89 -15.25
CA LEU A 184 -6.97 5.61 -15.06
C LEU A 184 -7.62 6.81 -14.36
N GLY A 185 -8.79 7.24 -14.82
CA GLY A 185 -9.48 8.46 -14.40
C GLY A 185 -9.15 9.67 -15.28
N SER A 186 -8.27 9.49 -16.28
CA SER A 186 -8.01 10.51 -17.29
C SER A 186 -8.98 10.40 -18.46
N LYS A 187 -8.90 11.34 -19.42
CA LYS A 187 -9.76 11.32 -20.63
C LYS A 187 -9.70 10.02 -21.45
N ASP A 188 -8.59 9.29 -21.34
CA ASP A 188 -8.31 8.06 -22.11
C ASP A 188 -8.54 6.80 -21.25
N ASP A 189 -9.26 6.92 -20.14
CA ASP A 189 -9.62 5.80 -19.27
C ASP A 189 -10.43 4.74 -20.07
N PRO A 190 -9.98 3.48 -20.11
CA PRO A 190 -10.61 2.42 -20.91
C PRO A 190 -11.93 1.90 -20.32
N PHE A 191 -12.28 2.29 -19.10
CA PHE A 191 -13.46 1.89 -18.35
C PHE A 191 -14.51 3.01 -18.28
N GLY A 192 -14.14 4.23 -18.67
CA GLY A 192 -15.03 5.39 -18.73
C GLY A 192 -15.20 6.10 -17.38
N ASP A 193 -14.42 5.73 -16.37
CA ASP A 193 -14.40 6.41 -15.09
C ASP A 193 -13.49 7.64 -15.14
N SER A 194 -13.94 8.74 -14.52
CA SER A 194 -13.14 9.94 -14.35
C SER A 194 -12.56 10.08 -12.95
N ASN A 195 -12.95 9.23 -11.98
CA ASN A 195 -12.53 9.38 -10.59
C ASN A 195 -12.47 8.03 -9.86
N TYR A 196 -11.33 7.78 -9.21
CA TYR A 196 -11.01 6.59 -8.43
C TYR A 196 -10.83 6.89 -6.93
N ASN A 197 -11.38 8.00 -6.42
CA ASN A 197 -11.38 8.32 -4.99
C ASN A 197 -12.07 7.26 -4.13
N TRP A 198 -12.97 6.46 -4.70
CA TRP A 198 -13.64 5.35 -4.04
C TRP A 198 -12.72 4.16 -3.74
N VAL A 199 -11.56 4.07 -4.39
CA VAL A 199 -10.61 2.97 -4.16
C VAL A 199 -10.08 3.07 -2.75
N GLY A 200 -10.41 2.13 -1.88
CA GLY A 200 -9.87 2.07 -0.52
C GLY A 200 -8.95 0.86 -0.32
N TYR A 201 -9.35 -0.31 -0.80
CA TYR A 201 -8.43 -1.44 -0.98
C TYR A 201 -7.72 -1.31 -2.32
N PHE A 202 -6.40 -1.52 -2.31
CA PHE A 202 -5.58 -1.51 -3.50
C PHE A 202 -4.50 -2.59 -3.35
N GLU A 203 -4.68 -3.73 -3.99
CA GLU A 203 -3.84 -4.91 -3.73
C GLU A 203 -3.36 -5.55 -5.01
N LYS A 204 -2.13 -6.08 -5.01
CA LYS A 204 -1.65 -6.88 -6.12
C LYS A 204 -2.27 -8.28 -6.08
N VAL A 205 -2.73 -8.74 -7.24
CA VAL A 205 -3.14 -10.12 -7.46
C VAL A 205 -2.13 -10.79 -8.38
N SER A 206 -1.54 -11.89 -7.91
CA SER A 206 -0.46 -12.56 -8.65
C SER A 206 -0.94 -13.23 -9.93
N LYS A 207 -0.08 -13.23 -10.94
CA LYS A 207 -0.19 -14.06 -12.14
C LYS A 207 -0.57 -15.51 -11.81
N GLY A 208 -1.45 -16.07 -12.62
CA GLY A 208 -1.93 -17.44 -12.48
C GLY A 208 -3.09 -17.61 -11.51
N THR A 209 -3.44 -16.58 -10.73
CA THR A 209 -4.66 -16.55 -9.92
C THR A 209 -5.88 -16.66 -10.82
N LYS A 210 -6.88 -17.42 -10.37
CA LYS A 210 -8.17 -17.52 -11.04
C LYS A 210 -9.10 -16.51 -10.39
N ILE A 211 -9.59 -15.57 -11.20
CA ILE A 211 -10.54 -14.53 -10.79
C ILE A 211 -11.88 -14.76 -11.50
N TRP A 212 -12.96 -14.31 -10.88
CA TRP A 212 -14.30 -14.37 -11.46
C TRP A 212 -15.11 -13.20 -10.93
N SER A 213 -16.16 -12.81 -11.68
CA SER A 213 -17.18 -11.93 -11.15
C SER A 213 -18.12 -12.74 -10.27
N ASN A 214 -18.48 -12.21 -9.11
CA ASN A 214 -19.50 -12.78 -8.24
C ASN A 214 -20.92 -12.29 -8.60
N TRP A 215 -21.08 -11.59 -9.73
CA TRP A 215 -22.36 -11.19 -10.29
C TRP A 215 -22.78 -12.15 -11.42
N ASP A 216 -24.04 -12.58 -11.43
CA ASP A 216 -24.64 -13.43 -12.47
C ASP A 216 -25.58 -12.59 -13.35
N ASP A 217 -25.09 -12.12 -14.49
CA ASP A 217 -25.87 -11.32 -15.45
C ASP A 217 -27.17 -12.01 -15.91
N GLU A 218 -27.19 -13.35 -15.93
CA GLU A 218 -28.38 -14.10 -16.37
C GLU A 218 -29.48 -14.13 -15.30
N LYS A 219 -29.08 -14.05 -14.02
CA LYS A 219 -29.99 -14.11 -12.88
C LYS A 219 -30.26 -12.75 -12.25
N ASP A 220 -29.49 -11.74 -12.62
CA ASP A 220 -29.53 -10.40 -12.01
C ASP A 220 -29.31 -10.49 -10.49
N ASP A 221 -28.39 -11.36 -10.06
CA ASP A 221 -28.14 -11.68 -8.64
C ASP A 221 -26.70 -12.17 -8.42
N PHE A 222 -26.28 -12.20 -7.15
CA PHE A 222 -24.98 -12.70 -6.74
C PHE A 222 -24.85 -14.22 -6.90
N LEU A 223 -23.66 -14.65 -7.31
CA LEU A 223 -23.26 -16.05 -7.26
C LEU A 223 -23.11 -16.49 -5.80
N MET A 224 -24.08 -17.29 -5.35
CA MET A 224 -24.05 -17.94 -4.03
C MET A 224 -23.11 -19.15 -3.96
N GLU A 225 -22.66 -19.64 -5.12
CA GLU A 225 -21.78 -20.81 -5.25
C GLU A 225 -20.54 -20.46 -6.06
N ASP A 226 -19.41 -21.12 -5.76
CA ASP A 226 -18.18 -20.98 -6.53
C ASP A 226 -18.45 -21.37 -7.99
N PRO A 227 -18.20 -20.47 -8.97
CA PRO A 227 -18.52 -20.79 -10.35
C PRO A 227 -17.69 -21.96 -10.86
N PRO A 228 -18.20 -22.73 -11.83
CA PRO A 228 -17.44 -23.78 -12.50
C PRO A 228 -16.10 -23.25 -13.05
N GLU A 229 -15.07 -24.09 -13.03
CA GLU A 229 -13.70 -23.71 -13.42
C GLU A 229 -13.58 -23.06 -14.81
N HIS A 230 -14.45 -23.39 -15.76
CA HIS A 230 -14.44 -22.80 -17.10
C HIS A 230 -14.97 -21.35 -17.13
N LYS A 231 -15.67 -20.89 -16.08
CA LYS A 231 -16.12 -19.50 -15.92
C LYS A 231 -15.06 -18.62 -15.25
N LYS A 232 -14.03 -19.22 -14.64
CA LYS A 232 -12.95 -18.48 -13.98
C LYS A 232 -11.91 -18.03 -15.00
N HIS A 233 -11.50 -16.77 -14.93
CA HIS A 233 -10.42 -16.23 -15.73
C HIS A 233 -9.08 -16.43 -15.02
N LYS A 234 -8.15 -17.15 -15.65
CA LYS A 234 -6.78 -17.28 -15.14
C LYS A 234 -5.92 -16.10 -15.61
N LEU A 235 -5.40 -15.34 -14.66
CA LEU A 235 -4.52 -14.20 -14.94
C LEU A 235 -3.22 -14.64 -15.64
N LEU A 236 -2.86 -13.93 -16.70
CA LEU A 236 -1.62 -14.17 -17.47
C LEU A 236 -0.46 -13.26 -17.01
N THR A 237 -0.78 -12.17 -16.33
CA THR A 237 0.11 -11.16 -15.76
C THR A 237 -0.25 -10.95 -14.29
N ASP A 238 0.55 -10.20 -13.55
CA ASP A 238 0.04 -9.62 -12.31
C ASP A 238 -1.12 -8.66 -12.64
N ALA A 239 -2.01 -8.48 -11.68
CA ALA A 239 -3.15 -7.60 -11.74
C ALA A 239 -3.24 -6.81 -10.43
N PHE A 240 -4.20 -5.91 -10.32
CA PHE A 240 -4.53 -5.30 -9.04
C PHE A 240 -6.04 -5.31 -8.80
N PHE A 241 -6.40 -5.60 -7.56
CA PHE A 241 -7.74 -5.56 -7.04
C PHE A 241 -7.98 -4.20 -6.39
N VAL A 242 -9.10 -3.58 -6.74
CA VAL A 242 -9.55 -2.31 -6.16
C VAL A 242 -10.95 -2.50 -5.59
N HIS A 243 -11.20 -1.99 -4.39
CA HIS A 243 -12.51 -2.12 -3.75
C HIS A 243 -12.79 -0.93 -2.85
N ASN A 244 -14.06 -0.56 -2.77
CA ASN A 244 -14.53 0.48 -1.85
C ASN A 244 -14.54 -0.07 -0.41
N LEU A 245 -14.15 0.73 0.57
CA LEU A 245 -14.18 0.31 1.98
C LEU A 245 -15.61 0.26 2.54
N GLU A 246 -16.51 1.08 1.98
CA GLU A 246 -17.86 1.29 2.50
C GLU A 246 -18.94 0.59 1.68
N SER A 247 -18.60 0.02 0.53
CA SER A 247 -19.53 -0.74 -0.30
C SER A 247 -18.87 -2.02 -0.79
N CYS A 248 -19.69 -3.02 -1.11
CA CYS A 248 -19.21 -4.27 -1.66
C CYS A 248 -18.74 -4.13 -3.14
N GLY A 249 -18.74 -2.91 -3.69
CA GLY A 249 -18.32 -2.64 -5.06
C GLY A 249 -16.80 -2.56 -5.23
N GLY A 250 -16.29 -3.28 -6.22
CA GLY A 250 -14.89 -3.26 -6.62
C GLY A 250 -14.66 -4.12 -7.86
N GLY A 251 -13.41 -4.50 -8.07
CA GLY A 251 -13.07 -5.35 -9.19
C GLY A 251 -11.58 -5.55 -9.41
N TYR A 252 -11.29 -6.41 -10.36
CA TYR A 252 -9.94 -6.67 -10.82
C TYR A 252 -9.65 -5.82 -12.06
N ILE A 253 -8.52 -5.12 -12.04
CA ILE A 253 -7.93 -4.49 -13.22
C ILE A 253 -6.76 -5.36 -13.68
N TYR A 254 -6.85 -5.89 -14.88
CA TYR A 254 -5.89 -6.86 -15.40
C TYR A 254 -5.59 -6.67 -16.88
N TRP A 255 -4.39 -7.06 -17.30
CA TRP A 255 -3.97 -6.92 -18.69
C TRP A 255 -4.41 -8.11 -19.53
N ASN A 256 -4.99 -7.83 -20.69
CA ASN A 256 -5.42 -8.86 -21.63
C ASN A 256 -5.36 -8.32 -23.07
N LYS A 257 -4.60 -9.01 -23.93
CA LYS A 257 -4.48 -8.69 -25.37
C LYS A 257 -4.15 -7.21 -25.66
N GLY A 258 -3.19 -6.65 -24.92
CA GLY A 258 -2.66 -5.30 -25.20
C GLY A 258 -3.42 -4.14 -24.57
N THR A 259 -4.41 -4.42 -23.70
CA THR A 259 -5.14 -3.39 -22.96
C THR A 259 -5.55 -3.89 -21.58
N TYR A 260 -5.85 -2.95 -20.67
CA TYR A 260 -6.46 -3.27 -19.39
C TYR A 260 -7.94 -3.61 -19.54
N LYS A 261 -8.38 -4.57 -18.73
CA LYS A 261 -9.76 -5.05 -18.61
C LYS A 261 -10.20 -4.93 -17.16
N TRP A 262 -11.49 -4.67 -17.01
CA TRP A 262 -12.19 -4.62 -15.74
C TRP A 262 -12.98 -5.92 -15.55
N MET A 263 -12.91 -6.49 -14.36
CA MET A 263 -13.81 -7.55 -13.91
C MET A 263 -14.47 -7.11 -12.62
N GLN A 264 -15.76 -6.82 -12.69
CA GLN A 264 -16.57 -6.38 -11.56
C GLN A 264 -16.66 -7.48 -10.48
N VAL A 265 -16.53 -7.05 -9.23
CA VAL A 265 -16.85 -7.84 -8.03
C VAL A 265 -17.69 -6.95 -7.12
N GLU A 266 -18.89 -7.40 -6.77
CA GLU A 266 -19.86 -6.65 -5.95
C GLU A 266 -20.14 -7.26 -4.57
#